data_AF-A0A8T4LST9-F1
#
_entry.id   AF-A0A8T4LST9-F1
#
_cell.length_a   1.000
_cell.length_b   1.000
_cell.length_c   1.000
_cell.angle_alpha   90.00
_cell.angle_beta   90.00
_cell.angle_gamma   90.00
#
_symmetry.space_group_name_H-M   'P 1'
#
loop_
_entity.id
_entity.type
_entity.pdbx_description
1 polymer ?
#
loop_
_entity_poly.entity_id
_entity_poly.type
_entity_poly.pdbx_seq_one_letter_code
_entity_poly.pdbx_strand_id
1 'polypeptide(L)'
;MALEKNVQGGLIMHRIFWLSISGKRMHLLKLAGAFFVLFSVLMVANAAYSVFVTVDKINAATLNPKISEQLFGWALSAGRSEFSSEDSLGILLAPIAWFMFWLGTAVLSLIVYQSGKVIVPIEEYEQTLGERHRRAFHNMVRRAKR
;
A
#
# COMPACT_ATOMS: atom_id res chain seq x y z
N MET A 1 -8.68 -28.37 -44.39
CA MET A 1 -9.66 -27.56 -43.62
C MET A 1 -9.64 -28.03 -42.16
N ALA A 2 -8.63 -27.61 -41.38
CA ALA A 2 -8.54 -27.93 -39.95
C ALA A 2 -7.39 -27.11 -39.31
N LEU A 3 -7.51 -25.77 -39.28
CA LEU A 3 -6.48 -24.93 -38.65
C LEU A 3 -7.00 -23.57 -38.16
N GLU A 4 -8.28 -23.49 -37.77
CA GLU A 4 -8.91 -22.21 -37.41
C GLU A 4 -9.45 -22.12 -35.98
N LYS A 5 -9.25 -23.15 -35.15
CA LYS A 5 -9.84 -23.19 -33.80
C LYS A 5 -8.93 -22.78 -32.64
N ASN A 6 -7.67 -22.42 -32.90
CA ASN A 6 -6.68 -22.18 -31.82
C ASN A 6 -6.34 -20.70 -31.55
N VAL A 7 -6.99 -19.75 -32.22
CA VAL A 7 -6.62 -18.32 -32.08
C VAL A 7 -7.45 -17.60 -30.99
N GLN A 8 -8.60 -18.15 -30.57
CA GLN A 8 -9.49 -17.46 -29.62
C GLN A 8 -9.16 -17.69 -28.14
N GLY A 9 -8.41 -18.74 -27.78
CA GLY A 9 -8.06 -19.03 -26.39
C GLY A 9 -6.96 -18.14 -25.79
N GLY A 10 -6.14 -17.51 -26.64
CA GLY A 10 -5.01 -16.67 -26.21
C GLY A 10 -5.36 -15.21 -25.91
N LEU A 11 -6.54 -14.74 -26.32
CA LEU A 11 -6.95 -13.33 -26.18
C LEU A 11 -7.57 -12.98 -24.82
N ILE A 12 -7.91 -13.99 -24.01
CA ILE A 12 -8.62 -13.78 -22.74
C ILE A 12 -7.64 -13.57 -21.56
N MET A 13 -6.38 -14.01 -21.66
CA MET A 13 -5.58 -14.25 -20.46
C MET A 13 -4.68 -13.11 -19.96
N HIS A 14 -4.46 -12.00 -20.68
CA HIS A 14 -3.56 -10.93 -20.20
C HIS A 14 -4.13 -9.52 -20.51
N ARG A 15 -5.29 -9.18 -19.93
CA ARG A 15 -5.71 -7.77 -19.81
C ARG A 15 -4.95 -7.12 -18.67
N ILE A 16 -3.69 -6.79 -18.92
CA ILE A 16 -2.94 -5.86 -18.08
C ILE A 16 -3.51 -4.47 -18.40
N PHE A 17 -4.23 -3.88 -17.44
CA PHE A 17 -4.75 -2.53 -17.57
C PHE A 17 -3.58 -1.53 -17.51
N TRP A 18 -3.35 -0.84 -18.63
CA TRP A 18 -2.35 0.21 -18.75
C TRP A 18 -3.01 1.57 -18.59
N LEU A 19 -2.46 2.41 -17.72
CA LEU A 19 -2.91 3.79 -17.56
C LEU A 19 -1.81 4.72 -18.08
N SER A 20 -2.13 5.46 -19.14
CA SER A 20 -1.24 6.44 -19.75
C SER A 20 -1.49 7.80 -19.10
N ILE A 21 -0.58 8.23 -18.23
CA ILE A 21 -0.56 9.61 -17.71
C ILE A 21 0.71 10.27 -18.24
N SER A 22 0.54 11.40 -18.93
CA SER A 22 1.65 12.25 -19.41
C SER A 22 2.67 11.52 -20.32
N GLY A 23 2.18 10.75 -21.29
CA GLY A 23 3.04 10.06 -22.29
C GLY A 23 3.89 8.92 -21.75
N LYS A 24 3.87 8.64 -20.43
CA LYS A 24 4.49 7.47 -19.80
C LYS A 24 3.42 6.45 -19.46
N ARG A 25 3.56 5.23 -19.97
CA ARG A 25 2.71 4.09 -19.59
C ARG A 25 3.15 3.61 -18.22
N MET A 26 2.37 3.90 -17.19
CA MET A 26 2.64 3.39 -15.84
C MET A 26 1.82 2.13 -15.60
N HIS A 27 2.48 1.08 -15.14
CA HIS A 27 1.83 -0.16 -14.76
C HIS A 27 0.92 0.11 -13.55
N LEU A 28 -0.36 -0.26 -13.62
CA LEU A 28 -1.34 0.00 -12.54
C LEU A 28 -0.86 -0.53 -11.18
N LEU A 29 -0.09 -1.63 -11.19
CA LEU A 29 0.49 -2.24 -10.00
C LEU A 29 1.52 -1.33 -9.29
N LYS A 30 2.39 -0.62 -10.04
CA LYS A 30 3.36 0.31 -9.45
C LYS A 30 2.66 1.54 -8.87
N LEU A 31 1.62 2.01 -9.55
CA LEU A 31 0.79 3.14 -9.08
C LEU A 31 0.03 2.74 -7.81
N ALA A 32 -0.65 1.58 -7.81
CA ALA A 32 -1.31 1.02 -6.64
C ALA A 32 -0.33 0.80 -5.48
N GLY A 33 0.88 0.28 -5.76
CA GLY A 33 1.94 0.13 -4.76
C GLY A 33 2.39 1.48 -4.17
N ALA A 34 2.55 2.52 -4.99
CA ALA A 34 2.92 3.85 -4.51
C ALA A 34 1.82 4.48 -3.62
N PHE A 35 0.56 4.36 -4.03
CA PHE A 35 -0.58 4.79 -3.19
C PHE A 35 -0.65 3.99 -1.89
N PHE A 36 -0.39 2.68 -1.94
CA PHE A 36 -0.42 1.81 -0.77
C PHE A 36 0.71 2.14 0.22
N VAL A 37 1.92 2.44 -0.27
CA VAL A 37 3.03 2.93 0.56
C VAL A 37 2.65 4.25 1.22
N LEU A 38 2.18 5.24 0.45
CA LEU A 38 1.78 6.54 0.99
C LEU A 38 0.67 6.41 2.03
N PHE A 39 -0.35 5.58 1.76
CA PHE A 39 -1.42 5.28 2.71
C PHE A 39 -0.87 4.65 3.99
N SER A 40 0.01 3.66 3.89
CA SER A 40 0.58 3.00 5.06
C SER A 40 1.39 3.96 5.94
N VAL A 41 2.16 4.88 5.34
CA VAL A 41 2.91 5.91 6.07
C VAL A 41 1.97 6.87 6.81
N LEU A 42 0.89 7.30 6.16
CA LEU A 42 -0.13 8.15 6.81
C LEU A 42 -0.81 7.41 7.97
N MET A 43 -1.12 6.12 7.81
CA MET A 43 -1.71 5.32 8.88
C MET A 43 -0.76 5.11 10.05
N VAL A 44 0.54 4.92 9.80
CA VAL A 44 1.56 4.90 10.87
C VAL A 44 1.60 6.22 11.62
N ALA A 45 1.59 7.36 10.92
CA ALA A 45 1.58 8.68 11.55
C ALA A 45 0.31 8.91 12.38
N ASN A 46 -0.86 8.52 11.86
CA ASN A 46 -2.12 8.58 12.58
C ASN A 46 -2.11 7.68 13.84
N ALA A 47 -1.57 6.47 13.73
CA ALA A 47 -1.44 5.57 14.87
C ALA A 47 -0.46 6.12 15.92
N ALA A 48 0.66 6.71 15.51
CA ALA A 48 1.58 7.39 16.42
C ALA A 48 0.89 8.53 17.16
N TYR A 49 0.13 9.37 16.45
CA TYR A 49 -0.68 10.43 17.06
C TYR A 49 -1.69 9.88 18.08
N SER A 50 -2.34 8.76 17.77
CA SER A 50 -3.29 8.13 18.70
C SER A 50 -2.65 7.68 20.03
N VAL A 51 -1.38 7.24 20.00
CA VAL A 51 -0.63 6.90 21.21
C VAL A 51 -0.43 8.15 22.07
N PHE A 52 0.03 9.26 21.47
CA PHE A 52 0.24 10.51 22.21
C PHE A 52 -1.04 11.03 22.85
N VAL A 53 -2.14 11.08 22.08
CA VAL A 53 -3.46 11.50 22.61
C VAL A 53 -3.93 10.58 23.75
N THR A 54 -3.62 9.29 23.67
CA THR A 54 -4.00 8.35 24.74
C THR A 54 -3.18 8.58 26.01
N VAL A 55 -1.88 8.85 25.89
CA VAL A 55 -1.02 9.24 27.03
C VAL A 55 -1.54 10.51 27.69
N ASP A 56 -1.91 11.53 26.90
CA ASP A 56 -2.47 12.77 27.44
C ASP A 56 -3.78 12.54 28.19
N LYS A 57 -4.66 11.68 27.65
CA LYS A 57 -5.90 11.28 28.32
C LYS A 57 -5.64 10.51 29.62
N ILE A 58 -4.60 9.66 29.66
CA ILE A 58 -4.20 8.93 30.86
C ILE A 58 -3.72 9.90 31.94
N ASN A 59 -2.90 10.88 31.57
CA ASN A 59 -2.44 11.92 32.48
C ASN A 59 -3.64 12.74 33.02
N ALA A 60 -4.59 13.10 32.15
CA ALA A 60 -5.81 13.80 32.55
C ALA A 60 -6.69 12.96 33.51
N ALA A 61 -6.85 11.66 33.24
CA ALA A 61 -7.59 10.75 34.11
C ALA A 61 -6.89 10.50 35.46
N THR A 62 -5.56 10.54 35.49
CA THR A 62 -4.77 10.45 36.72
C THR A 62 -4.99 11.67 37.62
N LEU A 63 -5.06 12.88 37.03
CA LEU A 63 -5.33 14.12 37.76
C LEU A 63 -6.80 14.24 38.19
N ASN A 64 -7.72 13.70 37.39
CA ASN A 64 -9.16 13.75 37.66
C ASN A 64 -9.77 12.34 37.47
N PRO A 65 -9.81 11.49 38.50
CA PRO A 65 -10.29 10.11 38.35
C PRO A 65 -11.76 10.01 37.93
N LYS A 66 -12.56 11.08 38.15
CA LYS A 66 -13.97 11.15 37.75
C LYS A 66 -14.22 11.12 36.23
N ILE A 67 -13.22 11.48 35.42
CA ILE A 67 -13.35 11.47 33.94
C ILE A 67 -12.80 10.17 33.31
N SER A 68 -12.22 9.27 34.12
CA SER A 68 -11.62 8.01 33.63
C SER A 68 -12.64 7.12 32.94
N GLU A 69 -13.84 6.95 33.50
CA GLU A 69 -14.92 6.14 32.92
C GLU A 69 -15.46 6.74 31.62
N GLN A 70 -15.49 8.07 31.49
CA GLN A 70 -15.89 8.75 30.25
C GLN A 70 -14.84 8.59 29.14
N LEU A 71 -13.56 8.61 29.49
CA LEU A 71 -12.45 8.53 28.51
C LEU A 71 -12.09 7.09 28.13
N PHE A 72 -12.24 6.17 29.08
CA PHE A 72 -11.74 4.80 29.00
C PHE A 72 -12.79 3.75 29.37
N GLY A 73 -14.08 4.05 29.32
CA GLY A 73 -15.15 3.07 29.56
C GLY A 73 -15.14 1.88 28.58
N TRP A 74 -14.38 1.96 27.49
CA TRP A 74 -14.10 0.85 26.58
C TRP A 74 -12.99 -0.10 27.08
N ALA A 75 -12.17 0.33 28.04
CA ALA A 75 -11.04 -0.41 28.59
C ALA A 75 -11.18 -0.73 30.09
N LEU A 76 -11.90 0.11 30.83
CA LEU A 76 -12.10 -0.02 32.27
C LEU A 76 -13.41 -0.78 32.57
N SER A 77 -13.39 -1.60 33.62
CA SER A 77 -14.62 -2.18 34.18
C SER A 77 -15.42 -1.09 34.91
N ALA A 78 -16.73 -1.03 34.66
CA ALA A 78 -17.63 -0.02 35.21
C ALA A 78 -17.63 -0.02 36.75
N GLY A 79 -17.64 1.18 37.35
CA GLY A 79 -17.77 1.34 38.80
C GLY A 79 -16.49 1.38 39.64
N ARG A 80 -15.31 1.58 39.04
CA ARG A 80 -14.07 1.85 39.80
C ARG A 80 -13.91 3.34 40.10
N SER A 81 -13.70 3.68 41.38
CA SER A 81 -13.49 5.05 41.85
C SER A 81 -12.06 5.56 41.68
N GLU A 82 -11.10 4.66 41.47
CA GLU A 82 -9.67 4.96 41.44
C GLU A 82 -9.04 4.44 40.15
N PHE A 83 -8.27 5.31 39.48
CA PHE A 83 -7.53 4.99 38.26
C PHE A 83 -6.16 4.43 38.65
N SER A 84 -5.92 3.14 38.36
CA SER A 84 -4.66 2.48 38.71
C SER A 84 -3.58 2.65 37.63
N SER A 85 -2.32 2.49 38.03
CA SER A 85 -1.19 2.42 37.09
C SER A 85 -1.21 1.16 36.21
N GLU A 86 -1.92 0.11 36.63
CA GLU A 86 -2.12 -1.09 35.82
C GLU A 86 -3.12 -0.82 34.69
N ASP A 87 -4.12 0.01 34.96
CA ASP A 87 -5.14 0.38 33.97
C ASP A 87 -4.52 1.22 32.84
N SER A 88 -3.56 2.10 33.16
CA SER A 88 -2.85 2.90 32.16
C SER A 88 -2.06 2.04 31.17
N LEU A 89 -1.41 0.97 31.65
CA LEU A 89 -0.72 0.01 30.79
C LEU A 89 -1.69 -0.77 29.90
N GLY A 90 -2.83 -1.20 30.47
CA GLY A 90 -3.88 -1.88 29.71
C GLY A 90 -4.46 -1.01 28.60
N ILE A 91 -4.73 0.27 28.91
CA ILE A 91 -5.24 1.26 27.95
C ILE A 91 -4.23 1.54 26.83
N LEU A 92 -2.93 1.58 27.14
CA LEU A 92 -1.87 1.83 26.15
C LEU A 92 -1.65 0.65 25.20
N LEU A 93 -2.01 -0.57 25.60
CA LEU A 93 -1.82 -1.77 24.79
C LEU A 93 -2.50 -1.65 23.42
N ALA A 94 -3.75 -1.17 23.38
CA ALA A 94 -4.52 -1.05 22.15
C ALA A 94 -3.90 -0.09 21.11
N PRO A 95 -3.60 1.18 21.43
CA PRO A 95 -2.98 2.10 20.48
C PRO A 95 -1.55 1.69 20.10
N ILE A 96 -0.79 1.06 21.01
CA ILE A 96 0.54 0.51 20.68
C ILE A 96 0.41 -0.66 19.69
N ALA A 97 -0.51 -1.59 19.92
CA ALA A 97 -0.77 -2.70 18.99
C ALA A 97 -1.21 -2.20 17.62
N TRP A 98 -2.07 -1.17 17.59
CA TRP A 98 -2.50 -0.51 16.37
C TRP A 98 -1.33 0.13 15.61
N PHE A 99 -0.44 0.80 16.32
CA PHE A 99 0.79 1.35 15.76
C PHE A 99 1.69 0.26 15.17
N MET A 100 1.94 -0.82 15.91
CA MET A 100 2.75 -1.95 15.43
C MET A 100 2.14 -2.63 14.20
N PHE A 101 0.81 -2.77 14.16
CA PHE A 101 0.10 -3.34 13.02
C PHE A 101 0.33 -2.52 11.74
N TRP A 102 0.18 -1.19 11.83
CA TRP A 102 0.42 -0.32 10.67
C TRP A 102 1.88 -0.23 10.30
N LEU A 103 2.79 -0.30 11.27
CA LEU A 103 4.22 -0.36 11.02
C LEU A 103 4.59 -1.63 10.24
N GLY A 104 4.06 -2.79 10.64
CA GLY A 104 4.21 -4.04 9.90
C GLY A 104 3.61 -3.96 8.50
N THR A 105 2.44 -3.34 8.37
CA THR A 105 1.78 -3.12 7.07
C THR A 105 2.59 -2.20 6.16
N ALA A 106 3.29 -1.21 6.72
CA ALA A 106 4.19 -0.34 5.96
C ALA A 106 5.43 -1.09 5.45
N VAL A 107 5.95 -2.06 6.21
CA VAL A 107 7.02 -2.94 5.71
C VAL A 107 6.51 -3.82 4.57
N LEU A 108 5.32 -4.41 4.72
CA LEU A 108 4.68 -5.20 3.66
C LEU A 108 4.39 -4.36 2.41
N SER A 109 3.95 -3.10 2.57
CA SER A 109 3.70 -2.20 1.45
C SER A 109 4.97 -1.90 0.65
N LEU A 110 6.10 -1.73 1.35
CA LEU A 110 7.41 -1.57 0.72
C LEU A 110 7.84 -2.83 -0.04
N ILE A 111 7.60 -4.02 0.50
CA ILE A 111 7.88 -5.28 -0.19
C ILE A 111 7.04 -5.39 -1.46
N VAL A 112 5.76 -5.05 -1.42
CA VAL A 112 4.87 -5.06 -2.60
C VAL A 112 5.29 -4.01 -3.63
N TYR A 113 5.71 -2.83 -3.18
CA TYR A 113 6.23 -1.80 -4.07
C TYR A 113 7.53 -2.24 -4.77
N GLN A 114 8.42 -2.91 -4.03
CA GLN A 114 9.67 -3.43 -4.57
C GLN A 114 9.49 -4.71 -5.41
N SER A 115 8.50 -5.55 -5.13
CA SER A 115 8.24 -6.78 -5.90
C SER A 115 7.81 -6.49 -7.34
N GLY A 116 7.26 -5.30 -7.60
CA GLY A 116 7.05 -4.78 -8.95
C GLY A 116 8.34 -4.55 -9.76
N LYS A 117 9.54 -4.59 -9.14
CA LYS A 117 10.84 -4.69 -9.84
C LYS A 117 11.30 -6.14 -10.03
N VAL A 118 10.84 -7.08 -9.20
CA VAL A 118 11.38 -8.45 -9.12
C VAL A 118 10.64 -9.43 -10.04
N ILE A 119 9.36 -9.19 -10.36
CA ILE A 119 8.56 -10.21 -11.07
C ILE A 119 8.45 -10.01 -12.59
N VAL A 120 8.69 -8.83 -13.17
CA VAL A 120 8.86 -8.74 -14.62
C VAL A 120 9.66 -7.48 -15.02
N PRO A 121 10.84 -7.59 -15.65
CA PRO A 121 11.54 -6.46 -16.26
C PRO A 121 10.82 -6.04 -17.57
N ILE A 122 9.62 -5.46 -17.45
CA ILE A 122 8.82 -5.02 -18.61
C ILE A 122 9.42 -3.75 -19.23
N GLU A 123 10.13 -2.95 -18.45
CA GLU A 123 10.84 -1.75 -18.94
C GLU A 123 11.88 -2.11 -20.02
N GLU A 124 12.53 -3.27 -19.90
CA GLU A 124 13.46 -3.79 -20.93
C GLU A 124 12.72 -4.36 -22.14
N TYR A 125 11.54 -4.97 -21.93
CA TYR A 125 10.74 -5.56 -23.02
C TYR A 125 10.15 -4.48 -23.95
N GLU A 126 9.69 -3.34 -23.43
CA GLU A 126 9.19 -2.25 -24.28
C GLU A 126 10.31 -1.49 -25.01
N GLN A 127 11.48 -1.29 -24.37
CA GLN A 127 12.64 -0.72 -25.06
C GLN A 127 13.08 -1.60 -26.24
N THR A 128 13.14 -2.92 -26.04
CA THR A 128 13.48 -3.86 -27.11
C THR A 128 12.41 -3.96 -28.19
N LEU A 129 11.11 -3.82 -27.87
CA LEU A 129 10.04 -3.80 -28.87
C LEU A 129 10.07 -2.51 -29.72
N GLY A 130 10.26 -1.35 -29.08
CA GLY A 130 10.37 -0.06 -29.74
C GLY A 130 11.58 -0.02 -30.69
N GLU A 131 12.71 -0.57 -30.25
CA GLU A 131 13.89 -0.73 -31.11
C GLU A 131 13.65 -1.69 -32.28
N ARG A 132 12.96 -2.82 -32.06
CA ARG A 132 12.61 -3.75 -33.13
C ARG A 132 11.71 -3.10 -34.19
N HIS A 133 10.69 -2.34 -33.79
CA HIS A 133 9.83 -1.63 -34.73
C HIS A 133 10.59 -0.54 -35.50
N ARG A 134 11.48 0.20 -34.83
CA ARG A 134 12.32 1.21 -35.47
C ARG A 134 13.29 0.61 -36.50
N ARG A 135 13.91 -0.54 -36.18
CA ARG A 135 14.77 -1.29 -37.11
C ARG A 135 13.97 -1.86 -38.29
N ALA A 136 12.76 -2.39 -38.06
CA ALA A 136 11.88 -2.89 -39.12
C ALA A 136 11.48 -1.77 -40.11
N PHE A 137 11.10 -0.60 -39.59
CA PHE A 137 10.79 0.56 -40.43
C PHE A 137 11.99 1.03 -41.25
N HIS A 138 13.17 1.14 -40.65
CA HIS A 138 14.39 1.51 -41.38
C HIS A 138 14.71 0.53 -42.52
N ASN A 139 14.53 -0.77 -42.29
CA ASN A 139 14.76 -1.79 -43.31
C ASN A 139 13.74 -1.74 -44.46
N MET A 140 12.47 -1.43 -44.16
CA MET A 140 11.44 -1.23 -45.18
C MET A 140 11.72 0.00 -46.03
N VAL A 141 12.08 1.13 -45.41
CA VAL A 141 12.43 2.37 -46.14
C VAL A 141 13.66 2.14 -47.03
N ARG A 142 14.66 1.39 -46.55
CA ARG A 142 15.87 1.09 -47.34
C ARG A 142 15.60 0.15 -48.51
N ARG A 143 14.63 -0.76 -48.39
CA ARG A 143 14.18 -1.63 -49.49
C ARG A 143 13.31 -0.88 -50.50
N ALA A 144 12.48 0.06 -50.07
CA ALA A 144 11.64 0.87 -50.97
C ALA A 144 12.45 1.89 -51.80
N LYS A 145 13.69 2.18 -51.41
CA LYS A 145 14.59 3.12 -52.09
C LYS A 145 15.57 2.43 -53.05
N ARG A 146 15.55 1.10 -53.15
CA ARG A 146 16.27 0.30 -54.14
C ARG A 146 15.29 -0.17 -55.20
#